data_AF-A0A953GVM3-F1
#
_entry.id   AF-A0A953GVM3-F1
#
_cell.length_a   1.000
_cell.length_b   1.000
_cell.length_c   1.000
_cell.angle_alpha   90.00
_cell.angle_beta   90.00
_cell.angle_gamma   90.00
#
_symmetry.space_group_name_H-M   'P 1'
#
loop_
_entity.id
_entity.type
_entity.pdbx_description
1 polymer ?
#
loop_
_entity_poly.entity_id
_entity_poly.type
_entity_poly.pdbx_seq_one_letter_code
_entity_poly.pdbx_strand_id
1 'polypeptide(L)'
;MADTQQEIDQLIDKVAAMQDVKFVRNGVEYSAVEAAKFLREKRDWKCKNVKSVDEFIDNCATSSTTTGEIYKIKLSNNKLVPACDVLKQMAKP
;
A
#
# COMPACT_ATOMS: atom_id res chain seq x y z
N MET A 1 14.26 10.71 -13.67
CA MET A 1 13.53 10.59 -12.38
C MET A 1 12.01 10.65 -12.61
N ALA A 2 11.49 10.05 -13.68
CA ALA A 2 10.05 9.98 -13.97
C ALA A 2 9.46 8.58 -13.66
N ASP A 3 10.29 7.55 -13.69
CA ASP A 3 9.88 6.16 -13.46
C ASP A 3 9.34 5.92 -12.06
N THR A 4 9.95 6.47 -11.00
CA THR A 4 9.54 6.15 -9.62
C THR A 4 8.07 6.45 -9.33
N GLN A 5 7.59 7.65 -9.67
CA GLN A 5 6.19 8.00 -9.40
C GLN A 5 5.24 7.16 -10.25
N GLN A 6 5.64 6.84 -11.47
CA GLN A 6 4.86 6.04 -12.40
C GLN A 6 4.78 4.58 -11.94
N GLU A 7 5.87 4.00 -11.44
CA GLU A 7 5.90 2.66 -10.84
C GLU A 7 5.08 2.60 -9.55
N ILE A 8 5.13 3.65 -8.71
CA ILE A 8 4.24 3.75 -7.54
C ILE A 8 2.78 3.80 -7.98
N ASP A 9 2.46 4.58 -9.02
CA ASP A 9 1.09 4.65 -9.53
C ASP A 9 0.63 3.28 -10.07
N GLN A 10 1.49 2.58 -10.83
CA GLN A 10 1.23 1.22 -11.29
C GLN A 10 1.02 0.24 -10.14
N LEU A 11 1.83 0.32 -9.07
CA LEU A 11 1.65 -0.50 -7.87
C LEU A 11 0.29 -0.21 -7.21
N ILE A 12 -0.07 1.07 -7.08
CA ILE A 12 -1.35 1.48 -6.49
C ILE A 12 -2.52 1.01 -7.36
N ASP A 13 -2.38 1.03 -8.68
CA ASP A 13 -3.39 0.55 -9.60
C ASP A 13 -3.54 -0.98 -9.53
N LYS A 14 -2.44 -1.73 -9.42
CA LYS A 14 -2.45 -3.18 -9.13
C LYS A 14 -3.19 -3.48 -7.82
N VAL A 15 -2.98 -2.65 -6.79
CA VAL A 15 -3.71 -2.78 -5.52
C VAL A 15 -5.20 -2.50 -5.71
N ALA A 16 -5.58 -1.44 -6.44
CA ALA A 16 -6.98 -1.14 -6.74
C ALA A 16 -7.66 -2.26 -7.56
N ALA A 17 -6.90 -2.90 -8.45
CA ALA A 17 -7.34 -4.02 -9.27
C ALA A 17 -7.47 -5.34 -8.48
N MET A 18 -6.94 -5.42 -7.26
CA MET A 18 -7.18 -6.58 -6.40
C MET A 18 -8.65 -6.67 -6.04
N GLN A 19 -9.26 -7.75 -6.51
CA GLN A 19 -10.59 -8.14 -6.10
C GLN A 19 -10.49 -9.14 -4.96
N ASP A 20 -11.48 -9.16 -4.08
CA ASP A 20 -11.57 -10.11 -2.97
C ASP A 20 -10.50 -9.96 -1.86
N VAL A 21 -9.95 -8.76 -1.71
CA VAL A 21 -9.07 -8.41 -0.58
C VAL A 21 -9.66 -7.27 0.25
N LYS A 22 -9.35 -7.26 1.55
CA LYS A 22 -9.73 -6.19 2.50
C LYS A 22 -8.52 -5.67 3.23
N PHE A 23 -8.31 -4.36 3.22
CA PHE A 23 -7.24 -3.71 3.97
C PHE A 23 -7.74 -3.40 5.38
N VAL A 24 -7.09 -3.98 6.38
CA VAL A 24 -7.43 -3.77 7.79
C VAL A 24 -6.48 -2.73 8.37
N ARG A 25 -7.02 -1.55 8.71
CA ARG A 25 -6.29 -0.48 9.43
C ARG A 25 -6.97 -0.25 10.77
N ASN A 26 -6.25 -0.50 11.86
CA ASN A 26 -6.74 -0.33 13.24
C ASN A 26 -8.07 -1.06 13.50
N GLY A 27 -8.23 -2.26 12.91
CA GLY A 27 -9.45 -3.06 13.02
C GLY A 27 -10.58 -2.68 12.05
N VAL A 28 -10.40 -1.63 11.25
CA VAL A 28 -11.37 -1.23 10.22
C VAL A 28 -10.98 -1.84 8.88
N GLU A 29 -11.92 -2.55 8.25
CA GLU A 29 -11.76 -3.17 6.93
C GLU A 29 -12.14 -2.18 5.82
N TYR A 30 -11.21 -1.93 4.91
CA TYR A 30 -11.36 -1.09 3.72
C TYR A 30 -11.27 -1.94 2.47
N SER A 31 -11.97 -1.53 1.42
CA SER A 31 -11.82 -2.16 0.11
C SER A 31 -10.46 -1.85 -0.52
N ALA A 32 -10.06 -2.66 -1.50
CA ALA A 32 -8.82 -2.45 -2.26
C ALA A 32 -8.79 -1.07 -2.96
N VAL A 33 -9.94 -0.60 -3.44
CA VAL A 33 -10.11 0.72 -4.07
C VAL A 33 -9.89 1.85 -3.06
N GLU A 34 -10.47 1.74 -1.87
CA GLU A 34 -10.24 2.71 -0.79
C GLU A 34 -8.79 2.71 -0.32
N ALA A 35 -8.19 1.52 -0.18
CA ALA A 35 -6.78 1.39 0.16
C ALA A 35 -5.88 2.07 -0.86
N ALA A 36 -6.13 1.86 -2.16
CA ALA A 36 -5.41 2.52 -3.23
C ALA A 36 -5.56 4.05 -3.15
N LYS A 37 -6.78 4.56 -2.90
CA LYS A 37 -7.01 5.99 -2.68
C LYS A 37 -6.18 6.54 -1.52
N PHE A 38 -6.18 5.86 -0.37
CA PHE A 38 -5.37 6.26 0.78
C PHE A 38 -3.87 6.25 0.48
N LEU A 39 -3.38 5.29 -0.31
CA LEU A 39 -1.98 5.26 -0.74
C LEU A 39 -1.62 6.46 -1.63
N ARG A 40 -2.50 6.87 -2.55
CA ARG A 40 -2.30 8.09 -3.38
C ARG A 40 -2.27 9.35 -2.52
N GLU A 41 -3.24 9.50 -1.62
CA GLU A 41 -3.30 10.67 -0.73
C GLU A 41 -2.08 10.74 0.20
N LYS A 42 -1.68 9.59 0.78
CA LYS A 42 -0.52 9.52 1.67
C LYS A 42 0.80 9.74 0.92
N ARG A 43 0.90 9.31 -0.36
CA ARG A 43 2.02 9.65 -1.25
C ARG A 43 2.19 11.16 -1.35
N ASP A 44 1.11 11.86 -1.65
CA ASP A 44 1.15 13.31 -1.86
C ASP A 44 1.48 14.08 -0.58
N TRP A 45 0.91 13.64 0.55
CA TRP A 45 1.10 14.28 1.86
C TRP A 45 2.46 14.02 2.50
N LYS A 46 2.95 12.77 2.47
CA LYS A 46 4.07 12.35 3.33
C LYS A 46 5.23 11.70 2.58
N CYS A 47 4.96 11.07 1.44
CA CYS A 47 5.97 10.41 0.62
C CYS A 47 6.29 11.14 -0.67
N LYS A 48 6.17 12.46 -0.68
CA LYS A 48 6.56 13.29 -1.83
C LYS A 48 8.07 13.23 -2.13
N ASN A 49 8.88 12.87 -1.13
CA ASN A 49 10.34 12.77 -1.22
C ASN A 49 10.89 11.36 -1.48
N VAL A 50 10.02 10.35 -1.69
CA VAL A 50 10.49 8.97 -1.88
C VAL A 50 11.22 8.83 -3.21
N LYS A 51 12.38 8.14 -3.17
CA LYS A 51 13.23 7.96 -4.35
C LYS A 51 12.97 6.67 -5.10
N SER A 52 12.32 5.70 -4.47
CA SER A 52 12.00 4.38 -5.04
C SER A 52 10.68 3.82 -4.53
N VAL A 53 10.11 2.86 -5.28
CA VAL A 53 8.90 2.13 -4.88
C VAL A 53 9.08 1.41 -3.55
N ASP A 54 10.23 0.78 -3.32
CA ASP A 54 10.50 0.09 -2.05
C ASP A 54 10.51 1.08 -0.87
N GLU A 55 11.10 2.26 -1.08
CA GLU A 55 11.11 3.34 -0.08
C GLU A 55 9.70 3.87 0.20
N PHE A 56 8.85 3.96 -0.83
CA PHE A 56 7.43 4.26 -0.68
C PHE A 56 6.68 3.19 0.11
N ILE A 57 6.95 1.91 -0.18
CA ILE A 57 6.32 0.82 0.54
C ILE A 57 6.74 0.90 2.01
N ASP A 58 8.05 0.92 2.27
CA ASP A 58 8.65 0.92 3.60
C ASP A 58 8.19 2.11 4.46
N ASN A 59 8.25 3.33 3.92
CA ASN A 59 7.96 4.55 4.68
C ASN A 59 6.47 4.97 4.69
N CYS A 60 5.70 4.63 3.65
CA CYS A 60 4.31 5.08 3.53
C CYS A 60 3.26 3.97 3.56
N ALA A 61 3.52 2.83 2.94
CA ALA A 61 2.48 1.83 2.72
C ALA A 61 2.46 0.70 3.77
N THR A 62 3.52 0.54 4.57
CA THR A 62 3.61 -0.52 5.58
C THR A 62 2.94 -0.16 6.91
N SER A 63 3.10 1.09 7.34
CA SER A 63 2.76 1.48 8.71
C SER A 63 2.32 2.93 8.81
N SER A 64 1.48 3.21 9.79
CA SER A 64 1.22 4.57 10.22
C SER A 64 2.46 5.08 10.96
N THR A 65 3.23 6.00 10.40
CA THR A 65 4.30 6.67 11.18
C THR A 65 3.75 7.42 12.40
N THR A 66 2.43 7.69 12.43
CA THR A 66 1.76 8.37 13.54
C THR A 66 1.47 7.43 14.72
N THR A 67 1.15 6.16 14.48
CA THR A 67 0.77 5.20 15.54
C THR A 67 1.72 4.01 15.65
N GLY A 68 2.63 3.82 14.70
CA GLY A 68 3.50 2.64 14.59
C GLY A 68 2.80 1.37 14.12
N GLU A 69 1.48 1.40 13.90
CA GLU A 69 0.72 0.21 13.55
C GLU A 69 0.91 -0.20 12.09
N ILE A 70 1.17 -1.49 11.91
CA ILE A 70 1.35 -2.12 10.60
C ILE A 70 -0.03 -2.40 10.00
N TYR A 71 -0.24 -1.95 8.75
CA TYR A 71 -1.46 -2.25 8.02
C TYR A 71 -1.50 -3.73 7.64
N LYS A 72 -2.68 -4.34 7.69
CA LYS A 72 -2.88 -5.75 7.31
C LYS A 72 -3.77 -5.81 6.08
N ILE A 73 -3.57 -6.83 5.26
CA ILE A 73 -4.44 -7.18 4.16
C ILE A 73 -5.01 -8.55 4.46
N LYS A 74 -6.33 -8.62 4.50
CA LYS A 74 -7.09 -9.85 4.54
C LYS A 74 -7.30 -10.30 3.11
N LEU A 75 -6.62 -11.38 2.75
CA LEU A 75 -6.78 -12.02 1.45
C LEU A 75 -8.05 -12.89 1.45
N SER A 76 -8.53 -13.24 0.27
CA SER A 76 -9.62 -14.20 0.00
C SER A 76 -9.57 -15.46 0.85
N ASN A 77 -8.36 -15.95 1.11
CA ASN A 77 -8.11 -17.15 1.89
C ASN A 77 -8.22 -16.92 3.42
N ASN A 78 -8.94 -15.87 3.87
CA ASN A 78 -9.00 -15.37 5.24
C ASN A 78 -7.64 -15.09 5.91
N LYS A 79 -6.57 -15.02 5.11
CA LYS A 79 -5.21 -14.83 5.60
C LYS A 79 -4.97 -13.35 5.81
N LEU A 80 -4.65 -12.98 7.05
CA LEU A 80 -4.17 -11.64 7.39
C LEU A 80 -2.66 -11.60 7.18
N VAL A 81 -2.23 -10.88 6.16
CA VAL A 81 -0.82 -10.65 5.85
C VAL A 81 -0.47 -9.19 6.06
N PRO A 82 0.77 -8.85 6.45
CA PRO A 82 1.23 -7.47 6.48
C PRO A 82 1.10 -6.85 5.10
N ALA A 83 0.57 -5.62 5.01
CA ALA A 83 0.45 -4.91 3.74
C ALA A 83 1.82 -4.72 3.07
N CYS A 84 2.89 -4.59 3.86
CA CYS A 84 4.25 -4.49 3.36
C CYS A 84 4.64 -5.66 2.46
N ASP A 85 4.28 -6.88 2.85
CA ASP A 85 4.73 -8.10 2.18
C ASP A 85 4.04 -8.25 0.82
N VAL A 86 2.73 -7.99 0.79
CA VAL A 86 1.92 -8.01 -0.44
C VAL A 86 2.40 -6.93 -1.40
N LEU A 87 2.63 -5.72 -0.92
CA LEU A 87 3.07 -4.61 -1.76
C LEU A 87 4.48 -4.86 -2.31
N LYS A 88 5.40 -5.40 -1.49
CA LYS A 88 6.74 -5.80 -1.95
C LYS A 88 6.68 -6.92 -2.99
N GLN A 89 5.76 -7.88 -2.85
CA GLN A 89 5.52 -8.89 -3.88
C GLN A 89 5.01 -8.29 -5.19
N MET A 90 4.12 -7.29 -5.12
CA MET A 90 3.54 -6.64 -6.32
C MET A 90 4.50 -5.69 -7.04
N ALA A 91 5.45 -5.12 -6.30
CA ALA A 91 6.49 -4.25 -6.82
C ALA A 91 7.64 -5.03 -7.48
N LYS A 92 7.76 -6.35 -7.26
CA LYS A 92 8.71 -7.18 -8.00
C LYS A 92 8.23 -7.37 -9.45
N PRO A 93 9.13 -7.24 -10.44
CA PRO A 93 8.82 -7.50 -11.84
C PRO A 93 8.56 -8.99 -12.12
#